data_AF-A0A6V7J318-F1
#
_entry.id   AF-A0A6V7J318-F1
#
_cell.length_a   1.000
_cell.length_b   1.000
_cell.length_c   1.000
_cell.angle_alpha   90.00
_cell.angle_beta   90.00
_cell.angle_gamma   90.00
#
_symmetry.space_group_name_H-M   'P 1'
#
loop_
_entity.id
_entity.type
_entity.pdbx_description
1 polymer ?
#
loop_
_entity_poly.entity_id
_entity_poly.type
_entity_poly.pdbx_seq_one_letter_code
_entity_poly.pdbx_strand_id
1 'polypeptide(L)'
;HPDPCTKSRCGPNSICQTIKNETTCSCLPGFIGSPPNCSYECMISSDCPDKSACFNGKCLDPCDGTCGMNTECQVIKHNPICSCQPGYTGDPFTRCTSLS
;
A
#
# COMPACT_ATOMS: atom_id res chain seq x y z
N HIS A 1 2.79 38.85 8.40
CA HIS A 1 2.44 37.98 9.54
C HIS A 1 3.23 36.68 9.37
N PRO A 2 3.93 36.15 10.39
CA PRO A 2 4.65 34.88 10.23
C PRO A 2 3.66 33.73 10.01
N ASP A 3 4.00 32.78 9.15
CA ASP A 3 3.22 31.56 8.95
C ASP A 3 3.16 30.77 10.27
N PRO A 4 1.97 30.54 10.85
CA PRO A 4 1.83 29.87 12.15
C PRO A 4 2.32 28.41 12.13
N CYS A 5 2.52 27.80 10.96
CA CYS A 5 3.12 26.47 10.84
C CYS A 5 4.64 26.43 11.10
N THR A 6 5.35 27.56 11.05
CA THR A 6 6.81 27.62 11.29
C THR A 6 7.23 27.26 12.71
N LYS A 7 6.31 27.31 13.69
CA LYS A 7 6.54 26.92 15.09
C LYS A 7 5.85 25.62 15.49
N SER A 8 5.14 24.98 14.55
CA SER A 8 4.31 23.82 14.88
C SER A 8 5.17 22.58 15.17
N ARG A 9 4.75 21.80 16.17
CA ARG A 9 5.37 20.52 16.54
C ARG A 9 4.58 19.33 15.99
N CYS A 10 4.14 19.39 14.74
CA CYS A 10 3.35 18.31 14.12
C CYS A 10 4.10 16.97 14.02
N GLY A 11 5.42 16.94 14.26
CA GLY A 11 6.19 15.71 14.18
C GLY A 11 6.50 15.26 12.75
N PRO A 12 7.29 14.19 12.59
CA PRO A 12 7.62 13.64 11.27
C PRO A 12 6.37 13.14 10.53
N ASN A 13 6.48 13.03 9.21
CA ASN A 13 5.44 12.49 8.33
C ASN A 13 4.06 13.17 8.45
N SER A 14 4.06 14.43 8.91
CA SER A 14 2.86 15.21 9.16
C SER A 14 2.89 16.50 8.35
N ILE A 15 1.72 17.00 7.99
CA ILE A 15 1.52 18.29 7.36
C ILE A 15 0.84 19.24 8.35
N CYS A 16 1.35 20.47 8.41
CA CYS A 16 0.68 21.56 9.12
C CYS A 16 -0.16 22.35 8.11
N GLN A 17 -1.42 22.58 8.44
CA GLN A 17 -2.35 23.40 7.66
C GLN A 17 -2.98 24.46 8.55
N THR A 18 -3.17 25.67 8.02
CA THR A 18 -3.87 26.75 8.72
C THR A 18 -5.28 26.86 8.16
N ILE A 19 -6.29 26.52 8.96
CA ILE A 19 -7.70 26.62 8.58
C ILE A 19 -8.36 27.62 9.52
N LYS A 20 -8.96 28.69 8.98
CA LYS A 20 -9.63 29.74 9.78
C LYS A 20 -8.74 30.34 10.89
N ASN A 21 -7.46 30.55 10.61
CA ASN A 21 -6.48 31.11 11.55
C ASN A 21 -6.11 30.19 12.73
N GLU A 22 -6.51 28.92 12.69
CA GLU A 22 -6.07 27.86 13.60
C GLU A 22 -5.14 26.89 12.88
N THR A 23 -4.11 26.42 13.58
CA THR A 23 -3.17 25.42 13.05
C THR A 23 -3.68 24.01 13.33
N THR A 24 -3.82 23.20 12.30
CA THR A 24 -4.17 21.78 12.40
C THR A 24 -3.02 20.94 11.84
N CYS A 25 -2.67 19.86 12.54
CA CYS A 25 -1.73 18.85 12.05
C CYS A 25 -2.52 17.63 11.55
N SER A 26 -2.08 17.06 10.44
CA SER A 26 -2.56 15.76 9.96
C SER A 26 -1.39 14.94 9.41
N CYS A 27 -1.54 13.61 9.32
CA CYS A 27 -0.52 12.79 8.66
C CYS A 27 -0.48 13.08 7.15
N LEU A 28 0.71 13.03 6.56
CA LEU A 28 0.85 13.09 5.10
C LEU A 28 0.09 11.91 4.45
N PRO A 29 -0.37 12.06 3.19
CA PRO A 29 -1.03 10.98 2.48
C PRO A 29 -0.20 9.70 2.47
N GLY A 30 -0.79 8.61 2.96
CA GLY A 30 -0.14 7.31 3.03
C GLY A 30 0.58 6.99 4.34
N PHE A 31 0.59 7.90 5.30
CA PHE A 31 0.96 7.63 6.68
C PHE A 31 -0.28 7.45 7.55
N ILE A 32 -0.19 6.58 8.55
CA ILE A 32 -1.26 6.25 9.49
C ILE A 32 -0.97 6.83 10.88
N GLY A 33 -1.98 6.79 11.75
CA GLY A 33 -1.87 7.28 13.13
C GLY A 33 -2.36 8.72 13.28
N SER A 34 -1.76 9.45 14.21
CA SER A 34 -2.11 10.85 14.46
C SER A 34 -0.86 11.63 14.87
N PRO A 35 -0.70 12.88 14.41
CA PRO A 35 0.42 13.73 14.80
C PRO A 35 0.59 13.81 16.33
N PRO A 36 1.82 13.77 16.86
CA PRO A 36 3.11 13.75 16.15
C PRO A 36 3.61 12.37 15.73
N ASN A 37 2.82 11.31 15.93
CA ASN A 37 3.23 9.92 15.77
C ASN A 37 2.70 9.33 14.45
N CYS A 38 2.86 10.06 13.35
CA CYS A 38 2.51 9.53 12.03
C CYS A 38 3.60 8.56 11.56
N SER A 39 3.19 7.35 11.19
CA SER A 39 4.09 6.28 10.77
C SER A 39 3.62 5.61 9.48
N TYR A 40 4.50 4.80 8.89
CA TYR A 40 4.07 3.86 7.87
C TYR A 40 3.07 2.86 8.46
N GLU A 41 2.30 2.23 7.59
CA GLU A 41 1.42 1.12 7.95
C GLU A 41 2.23 -0.14 8.27
N CYS A 42 3.28 -0.39 7.49
CA CYS A 42 4.16 -1.54 7.63
C CYS A 42 5.61 -1.17 7.35
N MET A 43 6.54 -1.96 7.88
CA MET A 43 7.96 -1.93 7.52
C MET A 43 8.35 -3.20 6.77
N ILE A 44 7.70 -4.32 7.08
CA ILE A 44 7.90 -5.64 6.47
C ILE A 44 6.54 -6.31 6.22
N SER A 45 6.48 -7.26 5.28
CA SER A 45 5.21 -7.89 4.90
C SER A 45 4.51 -8.62 6.05
N SER A 46 5.24 -9.10 7.06
CA SER A 46 4.64 -9.73 8.25
C SER A 46 3.92 -8.75 9.17
N ASP A 47 4.07 -7.44 8.97
CA ASP A 47 3.25 -6.42 9.66
C ASP A 47 1.85 -6.32 9.04
N CYS A 48 1.67 -6.86 7.83
CA CYS A 48 0.42 -6.82 7.08
C CYS A 48 -0.46 -8.03 7.38
N PRO A 49 -1.78 -7.95 7.08
CA PRO A 49 -2.65 -9.12 7.03
C PRO A 49 -2.12 -10.20 6.07
N ASP A 50 -2.49 -11.46 6.31
CA ASP A 50 -1.98 -12.63 5.57
C ASP A 50 -2.09 -12.54 4.03
N LYS A 51 -3.09 -11.78 3.55
CA LYS A 51 -3.38 -11.58 2.12
C LYS A 51 -2.80 -10.29 1.53
N SER A 52 -1.93 -9.60 2.24
CA SER A 52 -1.32 -8.34 1.79
C SER A 52 0.18 -8.36 2.00
N ALA A 53 0.93 -7.55 1.27
CA ALA A 53 2.38 -7.42 1.39
C ALA A 53 2.78 -5.97 1.60
N CYS A 54 3.92 -5.75 2.24
CA CYS A 54 4.39 -4.40 2.48
C CYS A 54 5.08 -3.84 1.23
N PHE A 55 4.49 -2.81 0.64
CA PHE A 55 5.04 -2.09 -0.51
C PHE A 55 5.10 -0.61 -0.19
N ASN A 56 6.33 -0.05 -0.14
CA ASN A 56 6.58 1.35 0.18
C ASN A 56 5.84 1.85 1.44
N GLY A 57 5.81 1.02 2.48
CA GLY A 57 5.22 1.36 3.78
C GLY A 57 3.70 1.25 3.84
N LYS A 58 3.07 0.59 2.87
CA LYS A 58 1.64 0.27 2.84
C LYS A 58 1.40 -1.22 2.65
N CYS A 59 0.35 -1.73 3.26
CA CYS A 59 -0.11 -3.09 3.02
C CYS A 59 -1.02 -3.10 1.79
N LEU A 60 -0.51 -3.65 0.68
CA LEU A 60 -1.23 -3.76 -0.59
C LEU A 60 -1.48 -5.23 -0.94
N ASP A 61 -2.49 -5.49 -1.77
CA ASP A 61 -2.69 -6.82 -2.33
C ASP A 61 -1.56 -7.12 -3.34
N PRO A 62 -0.71 -8.12 -3.11
CA PRO A 62 0.38 -8.44 -4.03
C PRO A 62 -0.12 -9.06 -5.35
N CYS A 63 -1.39 -9.45 -5.47
CA CYS A 63 -1.97 -9.91 -6.73
C CYS A 63 -2.21 -8.77 -7.74
N ASP A 64 -2.37 -7.54 -7.27
CA ASP A 64 -2.67 -6.39 -8.13
C ASP A 64 -1.51 -6.12 -9.10
N GLY A 65 -1.76 -6.40 -10.38
CA GLY A 65 -0.79 -6.15 -11.47
C GLY A 65 0.35 -7.17 -11.59
N THR A 66 0.31 -8.27 -10.84
CA THR A 66 1.40 -9.27 -10.83
C THR A 66 1.20 -10.41 -11.84
N CYS A 67 -0.02 -10.94 -11.96
CA CYS A 67 -0.29 -12.10 -12.81
C CYS A 67 -0.69 -11.71 -14.24
N GLY A 68 -0.43 -12.62 -15.19
CA GLY A 68 -0.72 -12.45 -16.60
C GLY A 68 -2.21 -12.59 -16.96
N MET A 69 -2.51 -12.68 -18.26
CA MET A 69 -3.89 -12.88 -18.73
C MET A 69 -4.33 -14.35 -18.65
N ASN A 70 -5.62 -14.59 -18.39
CA ASN A 70 -6.26 -15.91 -18.24
C ASN A 70 -5.67 -16.74 -17.09
N THR A 71 -5.37 -16.07 -15.97
CA THR A 71 -4.80 -16.67 -14.76
C THR A 71 -5.69 -16.41 -13.56
N GLU A 72 -5.52 -17.22 -12.52
CA GLU A 72 -5.93 -16.92 -11.15
C GLU A 72 -4.72 -16.50 -10.33
N CYS A 73 -4.93 -15.57 -9.39
CA CYS A 73 -3.94 -15.19 -8.39
C CYS A 73 -4.40 -15.59 -7.00
N GLN A 74 -3.48 -16.16 -6.21
CA GLN A 74 -3.69 -16.44 -4.80
C GLN A 74 -2.53 -15.88 -3.99
N VAL A 75 -2.83 -15.28 -2.83
CA VAL A 75 -1.79 -14.82 -1.91
C VAL A 75 -1.49 -15.90 -0.89
N ILE A 76 -0.24 -16.37 -0.87
CA ILE A 76 0.26 -17.34 0.12
C ILE A 76 1.40 -16.70 0.89
N LYS A 77 1.21 -16.47 2.20
CA LYS A 77 2.21 -15.84 3.08
C LYS A 77 2.76 -14.54 2.48
N HIS A 78 1.88 -13.60 2.16
CA HIS A 78 2.22 -12.31 1.53
C HIS A 78 2.85 -12.40 0.12
N ASN A 79 2.88 -13.57 -0.52
CA ASN A 79 3.44 -13.75 -1.87
C ASN A 79 2.33 -14.06 -2.88
N PRO A 80 2.32 -13.42 -4.05
CA PRO A 80 1.37 -13.72 -5.11
C PRO A 80 1.79 -15.00 -5.84
N ILE A 81 0.84 -15.91 -6.01
CA ILE A 81 1.01 -17.15 -6.74
C ILE A 81 0.05 -17.12 -7.92
N CYS A 82 0.60 -17.12 -9.13
CA CYS A 82 -0.16 -17.10 -10.37
C CYS A 82 -0.28 -18.51 -10.95
N SER A 83 -1.50 -18.90 -11.35
CA SER A 83 -1.74 -20.15 -12.07
C SER A 83 -2.67 -19.92 -13.25
N CYS A 84 -2.49 -20.68 -14.34
CA CYS A 84 -3.44 -20.63 -15.46
C CYS A 84 -4.83 -21.08 -14.99
N GLN A 85 -5.88 -20.43 -15.52
CA GLN A 85 -7.25 -20.88 -15.27
C GLN A 85 -7.48 -22.30 -15.82
N PRO A 86 -8.48 -23.03 -15.29
CA PRO A 86 -8.84 -24.34 -15.82
C PRO A 86 -9.09 -24.29 -17.34
N GLY A 87 -8.43 -25.19 -18.09
CA GLY A 87 -8.52 -25.21 -19.57
C GLY A 87 -7.51 -24.32 -20.30
N TYR A 88 -6.61 -23.64 -19.59
CA TYR A 88 -5.53 -22.83 -20.16
C TYR A 88 -4.15 -23.38 -19.79
N THR A 89 -3.13 -23.08 -20.60
CA THR A 89 -1.72 -23.41 -20.35
C THR A 89 -0.79 -22.29 -20.82
N GLY A 90 0.46 -22.27 -20.34
CA GLY A 90 1.45 -21.26 -20.70
C GLY A 90 2.19 -20.72 -19.49
N ASP A 91 2.65 -19.47 -19.61
CA ASP A 91 3.32 -18.76 -18.51
C ASP A 91 2.30 -17.88 -17.75
N PRO A 92 2.01 -18.18 -16.48
CA PRO A 92 1.03 -17.44 -15.69
C PRO A 92 1.47 -16.04 -15.28
N PHE A 93 2.73 -15.65 -15.47
CA PHE A 93 3.17 -14.27 -15.25
C PHE A 93 3.01 -13.39 -16.49
N THR A 94 2.87 -14.00 -17.67
CA THR A 94 2.74 -13.30 -18.94
C THR A 94 1.34 -13.47 -19.52
N ARG A 95 0.98 -14.71 -19.89
CA ARG A 95 -0.29 -15.07 -20.50
C ARG A 95 -0.44 -16.59 -20.59
N CYS A 96 -1.63 -17.07 -20.25
CA CYS A 96 -2.07 -18.42 -20.59
C CYS A 96 -3.00 -18.42 -21.81
N THR A 97 -2.92 -19.48 -22.61
CA THR A 97 -3.72 -19.70 -23.82
C THR A 97 -4.59 -20.95 -23.67
N SER A 98 -5.76 -20.93 -24.31
CA SER A 98 -6.70 -22.06 -24.33
C SER A 98 -6.05 -23.34 -24.84
N LEU A 99 -6.38 -24.47 -24.22
CA LEU A 99 -5.97 -25.82 -24.64
C LEU A 99 -6.82 -26.40 -25.79
N SER A 100 -7.78 -25.62 -26.29
CA SER A 100 -8.68 -25.95 -27.42
C SER A 100 -7.96 -26.49 -28.65
#